data_AF-A0A965KS65-F1
#
_entry.id   AF-A0A965KS65-F1
#
_cell.length_a   1.000
_cell.length_b   1.000
_cell.length_c   1.000
_cell.angle_alpha   90.00
_cell.angle_beta   90.00
_cell.angle_gamma   90.00
#
_symmetry.space_group_name_H-M   'P 1'
#
loop_
_entity.id
_entity.type
_entity.pdbx_description
1 polymer ?
#
loop_
_entity_poly.entity_id
_entity_poly.type
_entity_poly.pdbx_seq_one_letter_code
_entity_poly.pdbx_strand_id
1 'polypeptide(L)'
;MPESRAGTPAVELTNISKGFPGVVANRDITLRVERGTIHAIVGENGAGKSTLMKTLYGLHQPDSGTIAVNGEVVTFRSPSDAIAAGIGMVHQHFMLADNLTVLENIILGAEPGKRGVIDTSEAAKRVAELAQGLGVEIDVNLPVAELGVGQRQRVEILKVLYRGAKTLILDEPTAVLVPQEVHELFDNLRRLVAAGTTVLFISHKLDEVLAVSNRITVIRQGTTVGTVTPAEVTRRKLAEMMVGSDLPQPEPRATHVIDKVRLDVKNLTVTRLGGRDVVRDVSFTIRSGEILGIAGVEGNGQFELCSALLGREPSTGTVSIDGKDVSHASVRERMDSGIAAAHPTRGIDVGAQAAVWEEIRKARDAGMAVLLV
;
A
#
# COMPACT_ATOMS: atom_id res chain seq x y z
N MET A 1 9.89 -38.61 8.34
CA MET A 1 9.39 -37.23 8.49
C MET A 1 8.73 -37.13 9.85
N PRO A 2 9.11 -36.21 10.74
CA PRO A 2 8.39 -36.07 12.00
C PRO A 2 7.02 -35.48 11.68
N GLU A 3 6.00 -36.12 12.22
CA GLU A 3 4.58 -35.78 12.10
C GLU A 3 4.35 -34.30 12.38
N SER A 4 3.73 -33.58 11.44
CA SER A 4 3.24 -32.23 11.71
C SER A 4 2.15 -32.34 12.77
N ARG A 5 2.47 -32.00 14.01
CA ARG A 5 1.47 -31.88 15.08
C ARG A 5 0.45 -30.82 14.65
N ALA A 6 -0.78 -31.25 14.40
CA ALA A 6 -1.89 -30.35 14.14
C ALA A 6 -1.98 -29.31 15.28
N GLY A 7 -2.00 -28.02 14.92
CA GLY A 7 -2.12 -26.90 15.88
C GLY A 7 -0.84 -26.12 16.19
N THR A 8 0.33 -26.53 15.69
CA THR A 8 1.58 -25.74 15.85
C THR A 8 1.57 -24.51 14.94
N PRO A 9 1.71 -23.28 15.48
CA PRO A 9 1.77 -22.07 14.68
C PRO A 9 3.05 -21.99 13.83
N ALA A 10 2.97 -21.31 12.68
CA ALA A 10 4.14 -21.04 11.85
C ALA A 10 5.10 -20.08 12.55
N VAL A 11 4.55 -19.04 13.20
CA VAL A 11 5.29 -18.06 14.00
C VAL A 11 4.49 -17.77 15.26
N GLU A 12 5.16 -17.75 16.41
CA GLU A 12 4.60 -17.34 17.69
C GLU A 12 5.56 -16.36 18.38
N LEU A 13 5.05 -15.20 18.74
CA LEU A 13 5.72 -14.16 19.49
C LEU A 13 5.05 -14.09 20.86
N THR A 14 5.83 -14.24 21.93
CA THR A 14 5.31 -14.19 23.30
C THR A 14 6.00 -13.07 24.07
N ASN A 15 5.21 -12.10 24.54
CA ASN A 15 5.66 -10.96 25.36
C ASN A 15 6.88 -10.21 24.78
N ILE A 16 6.88 -9.98 23.47
CA ILE A 16 7.96 -9.27 22.79
C ILE A 16 7.92 -7.79 23.18
N SER A 17 9.00 -7.31 23.79
CA SER A 17 9.21 -5.91 24.12
C SER A 17 10.45 -5.36 23.42
N LYS A 18 10.34 -4.13 22.93
CA LYS A 18 11.42 -3.38 22.28
C LYS A 18 11.32 -1.90 22.59
N GLY A 19 12.34 -1.37 23.24
CA GLY A 19 12.57 0.04 23.47
C GLY A 19 13.70 0.59 22.59
N PHE A 20 13.61 1.89 22.36
CA PHE A 20 14.70 2.74 21.89
C PHE A 20 14.86 3.89 22.89
N PRO A 21 15.98 4.63 22.89
CA PRO A 21 16.15 5.77 23.79
C PRO A 21 14.94 6.73 23.72
N GLY A 22 14.24 6.89 24.85
CA GLY A 22 13.07 7.77 24.97
C GLY A 22 11.73 7.21 24.48
N VAL A 23 11.65 6.01 23.90
CA VAL A 23 10.39 5.44 23.38
C VAL A 23 10.33 3.92 23.54
N VAL A 24 9.22 3.42 24.08
CA VAL A 24 8.92 1.97 24.08
C VAL A 24 8.09 1.69 22.83
N ALA A 25 8.72 1.12 21.80
CA ALA A 25 8.08 0.85 20.52
C ALA A 25 7.18 -0.38 20.56
N ASN A 26 7.58 -1.42 21.30
CA ASN A 26 6.78 -2.62 21.55
C ASN A 26 6.80 -2.96 23.04
N ARG A 27 5.64 -3.28 23.61
CA ARG A 27 5.42 -3.66 25.00
C ARG A 27 4.55 -4.90 25.07
N ASP A 28 5.17 -6.00 25.48
CA ASP A 28 4.54 -7.29 25.74
C ASP A 28 3.66 -7.79 24.58
N ILE A 29 4.12 -7.56 23.35
CA ILE A 29 3.36 -7.97 22.16
C ILE A 29 3.31 -9.50 22.11
N THR A 30 2.09 -10.00 21.98
CA THR A 30 1.82 -11.41 21.69
C THR A 30 1.14 -11.54 20.34
N LEU A 31 1.63 -12.45 19.51
CA LEU A 31 1.14 -12.73 18.16
C LEU A 31 1.29 -14.21 17.87
N ARG A 32 0.24 -14.83 17.33
CA ARG A 32 0.26 -16.24 16.92
C ARG A 32 -0.27 -16.36 15.50
N VAL A 33 0.58 -16.86 14.61
CA VAL A 33 0.33 -16.97 13.17
C VAL A 33 0.13 -18.44 12.81
N GLU A 34 -1.07 -18.78 12.37
CA GLU A 34 -1.39 -20.16 11.97
C GLU A 34 -0.77 -20.50 10.62
N ARG A 35 -0.28 -21.73 10.50
CA ARG A 35 0.33 -22.21 9.26
C ARG A 35 -0.70 -22.27 8.13
N GLY A 36 -0.30 -21.85 6.93
CA GLY A 36 -1.16 -21.91 5.75
C GLY A 36 -2.36 -20.97 5.86
N THR A 37 -2.17 -19.82 6.50
CA THR A 37 -3.18 -18.76 6.60
C THR A 37 -2.56 -17.41 6.23
N ILE A 38 -3.42 -16.44 5.94
CA ILE A 38 -3.07 -15.03 5.84
C ILE A 38 -3.44 -14.36 7.17
N HIS A 39 -2.45 -14.02 7.99
CA HIS A 39 -2.66 -13.30 9.24
C HIS A 39 -2.32 -11.82 9.04
N ALA A 40 -3.28 -10.94 9.25
CA ALA A 40 -3.07 -9.52 9.14
C ALA A 40 -2.66 -8.87 10.45
N ILE A 41 -1.77 -7.89 10.37
CA ILE A 41 -1.42 -7.00 11.48
C ILE A 41 -1.85 -5.58 11.11
N VAL A 42 -2.73 -5.01 11.93
CA VAL A 42 -3.25 -3.65 11.74
C VAL A 42 -2.97 -2.77 12.95
N GLY A 43 -2.97 -1.47 12.73
CA GLY A 43 -2.64 -0.48 13.75
C GLY A 43 -2.36 0.86 13.10
N GLU A 44 -2.49 1.94 13.84
CA GLU A 44 -2.15 3.28 13.34
C GLU A 44 -0.66 3.39 12.94
N ASN A 45 -0.33 4.46 12.23
CA ASN A 45 1.06 4.81 11.99
C ASN A 45 1.76 5.05 13.34
N GLY A 46 2.95 4.48 13.51
CA GLY A 46 3.66 4.52 14.79
C GLY A 46 3.15 3.52 15.85
N ALA A 47 2.16 2.67 15.55
CA ALA A 47 1.68 1.66 16.50
C ALA A 47 2.71 0.56 16.88
N GLY A 48 3.86 0.51 16.21
CA GLY A 48 4.93 -0.47 16.50
C GLY A 48 4.95 -1.69 15.58
N LYS A 49 4.12 -1.73 14.52
CA LYS A 49 4.05 -2.84 13.54
C LYS A 49 5.41 -3.13 12.89
N SER A 50 6.03 -2.13 12.27
CA SER A 50 7.31 -2.30 11.58
C SER A 50 8.45 -2.65 12.55
N THR A 51 8.43 -2.14 13.78
CA THR A 51 9.40 -2.55 14.82
C THR A 51 9.27 -4.03 15.16
N LEU A 52 8.03 -4.51 15.30
CA LEU A 52 7.76 -5.92 15.56
C LEU A 52 8.25 -6.79 14.40
N MET A 53 7.99 -6.37 13.15
CA MET A 53 8.44 -7.11 11.96
C MET A 53 9.95 -7.13 11.81
N LYS A 54 10.62 -6.01 12.04
CA LYS A 54 12.10 -5.93 12.09
C LYS A 54 12.67 -6.82 13.20
N THR A 55 11.96 -6.95 14.31
CA THR A 55 12.35 -7.86 15.40
C THR A 55 12.19 -9.33 14.99
N LEU A 56 11.05 -9.70 14.41
CA LEU A 56 10.80 -11.04 13.88
C LEU A 56 11.78 -11.41 12.74
N TYR A 57 12.23 -10.44 11.96
CA TYR A 57 13.18 -10.66 10.87
C TYR A 57 14.65 -10.52 11.30
N GLY A 58 14.94 -10.37 12.60
CA GLY A 58 16.32 -10.32 13.11
C GLY A 58 17.10 -9.03 12.78
N LEU A 59 16.43 -7.96 12.34
CA LEU A 59 17.02 -6.62 12.19
C LEU A 59 17.15 -5.89 13.52
N HIS A 60 16.27 -6.21 14.47
CA HIS A 60 16.33 -5.72 15.85
C HIS A 60 16.26 -6.92 16.79
N GLN A 61 17.00 -6.86 17.89
CA GLN A 61 16.84 -7.84 18.96
C GLN A 61 15.77 -7.36 19.94
N PRO A 62 14.84 -8.23 20.37
CA PRO A 62 13.91 -7.89 21.43
C PRO A 62 14.69 -7.67 22.74
N ASP A 63 14.18 -6.78 23.59
CA ASP A 63 14.74 -6.59 24.93
C ASP A 63 14.23 -7.68 25.90
N SER A 64 13.04 -8.22 25.62
CA SER A 64 12.46 -9.38 26.31
C SER A 64 11.45 -10.11 25.43
N GLY A 65 11.07 -11.32 25.86
CA GLY A 65 10.09 -12.17 25.17
C GLY A 65 10.75 -13.29 24.36
N THR A 66 9.93 -14.12 23.72
CA THR A 66 10.40 -15.27 22.94
C THR A 66 9.78 -15.30 21.55
N ILE A 67 10.58 -15.75 20.59
CA ILE A 67 10.16 -16.01 19.21
C ILE A 67 10.23 -17.52 19.01
N ALA A 68 9.14 -18.12 18.53
CA ALA A 68 9.11 -19.50 18.11
C ALA A 68 8.68 -19.62 16.65
N VAL A 69 9.34 -20.50 15.90
CA VAL A 69 9.03 -20.80 14.51
C VAL A 69 8.79 -22.30 14.40
N ASN A 70 7.61 -22.68 13.90
CA ASN A 70 7.18 -24.07 13.83
C ASN A 70 7.25 -24.82 15.17
N GLY A 71 7.02 -24.11 16.28
CA GLY A 71 7.05 -24.66 17.65
C GLY A 71 8.44 -24.72 18.29
N GLU A 72 9.50 -24.34 17.58
CA GLU A 72 10.86 -24.28 18.14
C GLU A 72 11.22 -22.84 18.52
N VAL A 73 11.67 -22.63 19.75
CA VAL A 73 12.15 -21.32 20.20
C VAL A 73 13.46 -21.01 19.49
N VAL A 74 13.52 -19.84 18.84
CA VAL A 74 14.64 -19.40 18.03
C VAL A 74 15.16 -18.05 18.52
N THR A 75 16.42 -17.76 18.22
CA THR A 75 17.01 -16.45 18.45
C THR A 75 17.66 -15.99 17.16
N PHE A 76 17.15 -14.89 16.59
CA PHE A 76 17.70 -14.30 15.38
C PHE A 76 18.66 -13.18 15.74
N ARG A 77 19.91 -13.30 15.29
CA ARG A 77 20.95 -12.27 15.42
C ARG A 77 21.07 -11.43 14.15
N SER A 78 20.59 -11.96 13.03
CA SER A 78 20.59 -11.31 11.73
C SER A 78 19.42 -11.77 10.85
N PRO A 79 19.11 -11.04 9.77
CA PRO A 79 18.16 -11.48 8.75
C PRO A 79 18.47 -12.86 8.15
N SER A 80 19.75 -13.23 8.05
CA SER A 80 20.15 -14.53 7.54
C SER A 80 19.61 -15.69 8.39
N ASP A 81 19.48 -15.50 9.71
CA ASP A 81 18.94 -16.52 10.60
C ASP A 81 17.43 -16.70 10.36
N ALA A 82 16.70 -15.61 10.13
CA ALA A 82 15.29 -15.65 9.79
C ALA A 82 15.06 -16.34 8.42
N ILE A 83 15.89 -16.01 7.42
CA ILE A 83 15.86 -16.67 6.11
C ILE A 83 16.13 -18.18 6.24
N ALA A 84 17.14 -18.58 7.03
CA ALA A 84 17.45 -19.98 7.28
C ALA A 84 16.30 -20.72 7.99
N ALA A 85 15.55 -20.02 8.86
CA ALA A 85 14.34 -20.53 9.49
C ALA A 85 13.11 -20.57 8.54
N GLY A 86 13.27 -20.14 7.29
CA GLY A 86 12.20 -20.11 6.29
C GLY A 86 11.28 -18.89 6.38
N ILE A 87 11.71 -17.81 7.03
CA ILE A 87 11.00 -16.53 7.07
C ILE A 87 11.57 -15.61 6.00
N GLY A 88 10.70 -15.14 5.13
CA GLY A 88 11.00 -14.16 4.10
C GLY A 88 10.27 -12.84 4.35
N MET A 89 10.89 -11.71 4.04
CA MET A 89 10.28 -10.39 4.19
C MET A 89 10.35 -9.61 2.88
N VAL A 90 9.22 -9.05 2.48
CA VAL A 90 9.12 -8.01 1.46
C VAL A 90 8.85 -6.69 2.17
N HIS A 91 9.74 -5.72 1.94
CA HIS A 91 9.71 -4.42 2.59
C HIS A 91 8.75 -3.46 1.89
N GLN A 92 8.36 -2.40 2.61
CA GLN A 92 7.52 -1.31 2.09
C GLN A 92 8.16 -0.58 0.89
N HIS A 93 9.49 -0.46 0.88
CA HIS A 93 10.25 0.05 -0.26
C HIS A 93 10.92 -1.12 -0.99
N PHE A 94 10.93 -1.07 -2.32
CA PHE A 94 11.58 -2.09 -3.14
C PHE A 94 13.07 -2.18 -2.82
N MET A 95 13.54 -3.40 -2.57
CA MET A 95 14.94 -3.76 -2.36
C MET A 95 15.47 -4.46 -3.61
N LEU A 96 15.25 -3.83 -4.77
CA LEU A 96 15.68 -4.29 -6.08
C LEU A 96 16.76 -3.35 -6.63
N ALA A 97 17.74 -3.91 -7.33
CA ALA A 97 18.74 -3.17 -8.08
C ALA A 97 18.20 -2.88 -9.48
N ASP A 98 17.91 -1.61 -9.77
CA ASP A 98 17.29 -1.17 -11.02
C ASP A 98 18.10 -1.53 -12.28
N ASN A 99 19.43 -1.55 -12.16
CA ASN A 99 20.36 -1.83 -13.24
C ASN A 99 20.57 -3.32 -13.52
N LEU A 100 20.00 -4.20 -12.69
CA LEU A 100 20.07 -5.64 -12.88
C LEU A 100 18.77 -6.16 -13.50
N THR A 101 18.86 -7.27 -14.22
CA THR A 101 17.71 -8.00 -14.74
C THR A 101 16.86 -8.57 -13.60
N VAL A 102 15.63 -8.96 -13.93
CA VAL A 102 14.73 -9.66 -13.01
C VAL A 102 15.39 -10.94 -12.47
N LEU A 103 16.01 -11.75 -13.32
CA LEU A 103 16.68 -12.99 -12.91
C LEU A 103 17.78 -12.70 -11.89
N GLU A 104 18.66 -11.76 -12.21
CA GLU A 104 19.78 -11.36 -11.36
C GLU A 104 19.30 -10.86 -10.00
N ASN A 105 18.25 -10.04 -9.97
CA ASN A 105 17.64 -9.57 -8.72
C ASN A 105 17.08 -10.71 -7.86
N ILE A 106 16.44 -11.70 -8.49
CA ILE A 106 15.81 -12.82 -7.78
C ILE A 106 16.86 -13.76 -7.18
N ILE A 107 17.94 -14.04 -7.90
CA ILE A 107 18.98 -14.96 -7.42
C ILE A 107 20.04 -14.31 -6.53
N LEU A 108 20.09 -12.98 -6.47
CA LEU A 108 21.10 -12.26 -5.71
C LEU A 108 21.14 -12.72 -4.25
N GLY A 109 22.31 -13.17 -3.78
CA GLY A 109 22.52 -13.74 -2.44
C GLY A 109 22.02 -15.18 -2.25
N ALA A 110 21.58 -15.84 -3.32
CA ALA A 110 21.19 -17.25 -3.36
C ALA A 110 21.56 -17.89 -4.72
N GLU A 111 22.68 -17.46 -5.29
CA GLU A 111 23.11 -17.83 -6.63
C GLU A 111 23.37 -19.34 -6.73
N PRO A 112 22.70 -20.08 -7.63
CA PRO A 112 23.01 -21.49 -7.85
C PRO A 112 24.35 -21.61 -8.58
N GLY A 113 25.06 -22.71 -8.33
CA GLY A 113 26.33 -23.01 -8.99
C GLY A 113 27.46 -23.33 -8.01
N LYS A 114 28.68 -23.47 -8.54
CA LYS A 114 29.86 -23.88 -7.77
C LYS A 114 31.09 -23.13 -8.28
N ARG A 115 32.06 -22.91 -7.38
CA ARG A 115 33.37 -22.33 -7.71
C ARG A 115 33.31 -20.98 -8.44
N GLY A 116 32.36 -20.12 -8.08
CA GLY A 116 32.21 -18.77 -8.65
C GLY A 116 31.53 -18.69 -10.01
N VAL A 117 31.01 -19.81 -10.54
CA VAL A 117 30.19 -19.84 -11.75
C VAL A 117 28.73 -19.96 -11.35
N ILE A 118 27.89 -19.04 -11.85
CA ILE A 118 26.45 -19.01 -11.60
C ILE A 118 25.74 -19.85 -12.67
N ASP A 119 24.87 -20.77 -12.25
CA ASP A 119 24.01 -21.55 -13.16
C ASP A 119 22.71 -20.80 -13.45
N THR A 120 22.76 -19.90 -14.44
CA THR A 120 21.61 -19.08 -14.84
C THR A 120 20.46 -19.91 -15.44
N SER A 121 20.75 -21.09 -15.99
CA SER A 121 19.74 -21.98 -16.57
C SER A 121 18.92 -22.66 -15.48
N GLU A 122 19.58 -23.21 -14.46
CA GLU A 122 18.90 -23.76 -13.27
C GLU A 122 18.09 -22.67 -12.55
N ALA A 123 18.69 -21.49 -12.38
CA ALA A 123 18.02 -20.33 -11.81
C ALA A 123 16.72 -19.99 -12.54
N ALA A 124 16.80 -19.77 -13.85
CA ALA A 124 15.65 -19.38 -14.67
C ALA A 124 14.53 -20.43 -14.61
N LYS A 125 14.89 -21.72 -14.62
CA LYS A 125 13.92 -22.81 -14.48
C LYS A 125 13.17 -22.75 -13.14
N ARG A 126 13.89 -22.61 -12.02
CA ARG A 126 13.27 -22.47 -10.69
C ARG A 126 12.40 -21.22 -10.59
N VAL A 127 12.84 -20.10 -11.18
CA VAL A 127 12.04 -18.86 -11.19
C VAL A 127 10.76 -19.06 -11.99
N ALA A 128 10.81 -19.73 -13.14
CA ALA A 128 9.63 -20.03 -13.94
C ALA A 128 8.64 -20.93 -13.20
N GLU A 129 9.12 -21.96 -12.49
CA GLU A 129 8.27 -22.84 -11.66
C GLU A 129 7.56 -22.05 -10.53
N LEU A 130 8.28 -21.14 -9.86
CA LEU A 130 7.70 -20.27 -8.84
C LEU A 130 6.70 -19.26 -9.42
N ALA A 131 7.02 -18.65 -10.56
CA ALA A 131 6.14 -17.71 -11.25
C ALA A 131 4.83 -18.39 -11.69
N GLN A 132 4.93 -19.62 -12.20
CA GLN A 132 3.77 -20.44 -12.53
C GLN A 132 2.90 -20.75 -11.30
N GLY A 133 3.52 -21.11 -10.17
CA GLY A 133 2.80 -21.36 -8.91
C GLY A 133 2.08 -20.12 -8.37
N LEU A 134 2.64 -18.93 -8.60
CA LEU A 134 2.00 -17.65 -8.27
C LEU A 134 0.93 -17.25 -9.31
N GLY A 135 0.99 -17.83 -10.52
CA GLY A 135 0.18 -17.46 -11.67
C GLY A 135 0.50 -16.06 -12.19
N VAL A 136 1.80 -15.73 -12.22
CA VAL A 136 2.31 -14.47 -12.78
C VAL A 136 3.20 -14.75 -13.98
N GLU A 137 3.10 -13.88 -14.98
CA GLU A 137 4.05 -13.83 -16.08
C GLU A 137 5.07 -12.73 -15.82
N ILE A 138 6.34 -13.05 -15.99
CA ILE A 138 7.42 -12.09 -15.87
C ILE A 138 8.57 -12.46 -16.81
N ASP A 139 9.08 -11.47 -17.53
CA ASP A 139 10.29 -11.64 -18.32
C ASP A 139 11.50 -11.51 -17.39
N VAL A 140 12.23 -12.61 -17.24
CA VAL A 140 13.39 -12.69 -16.35
C VAL A 140 14.61 -11.94 -16.89
N ASN A 141 14.62 -11.58 -18.18
CA ASN A 141 15.76 -10.92 -18.84
C ASN A 141 15.63 -9.39 -18.86
N LEU A 142 14.47 -8.85 -18.49
CA LEU A 142 14.24 -7.41 -18.51
C LEU A 142 14.94 -6.75 -17.32
N PRO A 143 15.57 -5.57 -17.49
CA PRO A 143 16.03 -4.75 -16.38
C PRO A 143 14.88 -4.36 -15.45
N VAL A 144 15.10 -4.39 -14.13
CA VAL A 144 14.07 -4.00 -13.16
C VAL A 144 13.64 -2.54 -13.34
N ALA A 145 14.53 -1.67 -13.82
CA ALA A 145 14.24 -0.28 -14.16
C ALA A 145 13.00 -0.12 -15.07
N GLU A 146 12.76 -1.08 -15.96
CA GLU A 146 11.68 -1.04 -16.97
C GLU A 146 10.35 -1.58 -16.45
N LEU A 147 10.33 -2.15 -15.25
CA LEU A 147 9.12 -2.73 -14.66
C LEU A 147 8.20 -1.69 -14.04
N GLY A 148 6.89 -1.90 -14.25
CA GLY A 148 5.84 -1.21 -13.48
C GLY A 148 5.82 -1.63 -12.01
N VAL A 149 5.13 -0.86 -11.17
CA VAL A 149 5.10 -1.05 -9.72
C VAL A 149 4.57 -2.42 -9.32
N GLY A 150 3.44 -2.87 -9.88
CA GLY A 150 2.91 -4.21 -9.62
C GLY A 150 3.86 -5.33 -10.05
N GLN A 151 4.61 -5.16 -11.15
CA GLN A 151 5.62 -6.13 -11.57
C GLN A 151 6.80 -6.19 -10.61
N ARG A 152 7.30 -5.04 -10.14
CA ARG A 152 8.36 -4.96 -9.11
C ARG A 152 7.94 -5.67 -7.82
N GLN A 153 6.67 -5.52 -7.41
CA GLN A 153 6.12 -6.24 -6.26
C GLN A 153 6.14 -7.75 -6.44
N ARG A 154 5.81 -8.25 -7.65
CA ARG A 154 5.89 -9.69 -7.97
C ARG A 154 7.34 -10.18 -7.93
N VAL A 155 8.31 -9.39 -8.43
CA VAL A 155 9.75 -9.72 -8.34
C VAL A 155 10.19 -9.86 -6.89
N GLU A 156 9.79 -8.93 -6.01
CA GLU A 156 10.12 -9.01 -4.57
C GLU A 156 9.62 -10.31 -3.93
N ILE A 157 8.36 -10.67 -4.21
CA ILE A 157 7.77 -11.92 -3.70
C ILE A 157 8.53 -13.12 -4.26
N LEU A 158 8.80 -13.17 -5.57
CA LEU A 158 9.55 -14.26 -6.20
C LEU A 158 10.96 -14.40 -5.65
N LYS A 159 11.68 -13.30 -5.42
CA LYS A 159 13.01 -13.27 -4.78
C LYS A 159 12.99 -13.95 -3.42
N VAL A 160 11.99 -13.64 -2.61
CA VAL A 160 11.84 -14.22 -1.28
C VAL A 160 11.48 -15.70 -1.34
N LEU A 161 10.57 -16.10 -2.22
CA LEU A 161 10.19 -17.50 -2.42
C LEU A 161 11.34 -18.33 -3.00
N TYR A 162 12.15 -17.75 -3.88
CA TYR A 162 13.34 -18.39 -4.44
C TYR A 162 14.34 -18.76 -3.33
N ARG A 163 14.41 -18.00 -2.25
CA ARG A 163 15.25 -18.34 -1.08
C ARG A 163 14.65 -19.42 -0.17
N GLY A 164 13.48 -19.95 -0.51
CA GLY A 164 12.84 -21.06 0.22
C GLY A 164 11.94 -20.61 1.38
N ALA A 165 11.44 -19.37 1.36
CA ALA A 165 10.53 -18.87 2.38
C ALA A 165 9.25 -19.73 2.46
N LYS A 166 8.91 -20.16 3.68
CA LYS A 166 7.68 -20.87 4.04
C LYS A 166 6.69 -19.94 4.75
N THR A 167 7.21 -18.89 5.39
CA THR A 167 6.45 -17.80 5.97
C THR A 167 6.87 -16.50 5.31
N LEU A 168 5.93 -15.81 4.66
CA LEU A 168 6.15 -14.57 3.92
C LEU A 168 5.58 -13.39 4.72
N ILE A 169 6.42 -12.41 5.05
CA ILE A 169 6.04 -11.14 5.66
C ILE A 169 5.92 -10.09 4.55
N LEU A 170 4.79 -9.41 4.46
CA LEU A 170 4.53 -8.33 3.51
C LEU A 170 4.24 -7.04 4.27
N ASP A 171 5.20 -6.11 4.28
CA ASP A 171 5.09 -4.84 5.01
C ASP A 171 4.50 -3.73 4.12
N GLU A 172 3.22 -3.41 4.30
CA GLU A 172 2.46 -2.43 3.50
C GLU A 172 2.58 -2.62 1.97
N PRO A 173 2.35 -3.84 1.44
CA PRO A 173 2.68 -4.18 0.05
C PRO A 173 1.79 -3.49 -1.00
N THR A 174 0.72 -2.81 -0.57
CA THR A 174 -0.28 -2.16 -1.42
C THR A 174 -0.13 -0.63 -1.43
N ALA A 175 0.88 -0.08 -0.75
CA ALA A 175 1.02 1.37 -0.57
C ALA A 175 1.12 2.13 -1.89
N VAL A 176 1.71 1.50 -2.91
CA VAL A 176 1.99 2.09 -4.23
C VAL A 176 1.24 1.41 -5.38
N LEU A 177 0.32 0.48 -5.07
CA LEU A 177 -0.42 -0.29 -6.08
C LEU A 177 -1.76 0.35 -6.46
N VAL A 178 -2.16 0.20 -7.72
CA VAL A 178 -3.51 0.54 -8.18
C VAL A 178 -4.53 -0.48 -7.63
N PRO A 179 -5.83 -0.14 -7.50
CA PRO A 179 -6.83 -1.07 -6.98
C PRO A 179 -6.86 -2.43 -7.70
N GLN A 180 -6.71 -2.47 -9.03
CA GLN A 180 -6.67 -3.73 -9.79
C GLN A 180 -5.46 -4.59 -9.40
N GLU A 181 -4.26 -4.00 -9.30
CA GLU A 181 -3.04 -4.69 -8.84
C GLU A 181 -3.18 -5.22 -7.40
N VAL A 182 -3.92 -4.53 -6.52
CA VAL A 182 -4.21 -5.00 -5.16
C VAL A 182 -5.05 -6.28 -5.19
N HIS A 183 -6.08 -6.36 -6.04
CA HIS A 183 -6.90 -7.57 -6.18
C HIS A 183 -6.07 -8.73 -6.73
N GLU A 184 -5.25 -8.48 -7.75
CA GLU A 184 -4.33 -9.48 -8.30
C GLU A 184 -3.33 -9.98 -7.25
N LEU A 185 -2.79 -9.07 -6.42
CA LEU A 185 -1.95 -9.46 -5.29
C LEU A 185 -2.69 -10.40 -4.35
N PHE A 186 -3.94 -10.10 -3.98
CA PHE A 186 -4.71 -10.97 -3.07
C PHE A 186 -4.95 -12.36 -3.64
N ASP A 187 -5.25 -12.46 -4.95
CA ASP A 187 -5.41 -13.76 -5.60
C ASP A 187 -4.09 -14.55 -5.61
N ASN A 188 -2.96 -13.88 -5.85
CA ASN A 188 -1.64 -14.47 -5.76
C ASN A 188 -1.33 -14.95 -4.32
N LEU A 189 -1.67 -14.17 -3.29
CA LEU A 189 -1.50 -14.58 -1.89
C LEU A 189 -2.34 -15.80 -1.54
N ARG A 190 -3.59 -15.87 -2.02
CA ARG A 190 -4.45 -17.05 -1.82
C ARG A 190 -3.86 -18.30 -2.47
N ARG A 191 -3.28 -18.19 -3.67
CA ARG A 191 -2.56 -19.30 -4.32
C ARG A 191 -1.34 -19.75 -3.54
N LEU A 192 -0.53 -18.81 -3.02
CA LEU A 192 0.62 -19.13 -2.17
C LEU A 192 0.20 -19.87 -0.91
N VAL A 193 -0.89 -19.43 -0.28
CA VAL A 193 -1.45 -20.10 0.89
C VAL A 193 -1.96 -21.50 0.56
N ALA A 194 -2.67 -21.66 -0.57
CA ALA A 194 -3.10 -22.98 -1.05
C ALA A 194 -1.91 -23.92 -1.35
N ALA A 195 -0.75 -23.38 -1.75
CA ALA A 195 0.50 -24.11 -1.92
C ALA A 195 1.26 -24.37 -0.59
N GLY A 196 0.72 -23.96 0.56
CA GLY A 196 1.27 -24.23 1.89
C GLY A 196 2.15 -23.12 2.48
N THR A 197 2.24 -21.96 1.82
CA THR A 197 2.93 -20.77 2.36
C THR A 197 2.07 -20.14 3.45
N THR A 198 2.70 -19.61 4.50
CA THR A 198 2.02 -18.78 5.50
C THR A 198 2.29 -17.32 5.22
N VAL A 199 1.30 -16.44 5.31
CA VAL A 199 1.47 -15.01 5.01
C VAL A 199 1.17 -14.17 6.24
N LEU A 200 2.08 -13.26 6.56
CA LEU A 200 1.88 -12.18 7.53
C LEU A 200 1.73 -10.87 6.76
N PHE A 201 0.53 -10.30 6.76
CA PHE A 201 0.16 -9.13 5.95
C PHE A 201 0.03 -7.89 6.83
N ILE A 202 0.95 -6.94 6.71
CA ILE A 202 0.88 -5.68 7.46
C ILE A 202 0.21 -4.62 6.59
N SER A 203 -0.85 -4.02 7.11
CA SER A 203 -1.51 -2.89 6.46
C SER A 203 -2.23 -2.02 7.47
N HIS A 204 -2.41 -0.74 7.13
CA HIS A 204 -3.31 0.18 7.84
C HIS A 204 -4.63 0.40 7.08
N LYS A 205 -4.80 -0.24 5.92
CA LYS A 205 -6.02 -0.17 5.10
C LYS A 205 -6.96 -1.31 5.47
N LEU A 206 -8.06 -0.95 6.14
CA LEU A 206 -8.99 -1.93 6.71
C LEU A 206 -9.72 -2.78 5.68
N ASP A 207 -10.08 -2.19 4.54
CA ASP A 207 -10.81 -2.89 3.48
C ASP A 207 -9.97 -4.02 2.87
N GLU A 208 -8.67 -3.79 2.72
CA GLU A 208 -7.70 -4.79 2.27
C GLU A 208 -7.61 -5.95 3.26
N VAL A 209 -7.45 -5.62 4.54
CA VAL A 209 -7.29 -6.60 5.61
C VAL A 209 -8.51 -7.50 5.73
N LEU A 210 -9.71 -6.93 5.70
CA LEU A 210 -10.97 -7.67 5.77
C LEU A 210 -11.17 -8.57 4.54
N ALA A 211 -10.65 -8.18 3.38
CA ALA A 211 -10.84 -8.92 2.13
C ALA A 211 -9.89 -10.13 1.99
N VAL A 212 -8.69 -10.08 2.56
CA VAL A 212 -7.63 -11.06 2.29
C VAL A 212 -7.28 -11.96 3.48
N SER A 213 -7.49 -11.51 4.72
CA SER A 213 -6.98 -12.22 5.90
C SER A 213 -7.92 -13.29 6.43
N ASN A 214 -7.36 -14.29 7.11
CA ASN A 214 -8.10 -15.25 7.93
C ASN A 214 -8.25 -14.76 9.38
N ARG A 215 -7.21 -14.08 9.89
CA ARG A 215 -7.14 -13.51 11.25
C ARG A 215 -6.50 -12.14 11.21
N ILE A 216 -6.88 -11.29 12.15
CA ILE A 216 -6.44 -9.90 12.23
C ILE A 216 -6.01 -9.62 13.66
N THR A 217 -4.75 -9.28 13.88
CA THR A 217 -4.26 -8.77 15.16
C THR A 217 -4.15 -7.25 15.11
N VAL A 218 -4.75 -6.58 16.08
CA VAL A 218 -4.68 -5.12 16.23
C VAL A 218 -3.56 -4.79 17.21
N ILE A 219 -2.62 -3.96 16.76
CA ILE A 219 -1.57 -3.36 17.57
C ILE A 219 -1.88 -1.87 17.72
N ARG A 220 -1.83 -1.37 18.96
CA ARG A 220 -2.01 0.04 19.28
C ARG A 220 -0.99 0.44 20.32
N GLN A 221 -0.32 1.59 20.13
CA GLN A 221 0.66 2.13 21.08
C GLN A 221 1.70 1.07 21.53
N GLY A 222 2.15 0.24 20.60
CA GLY A 222 3.15 -0.79 20.86
C GLY A 222 2.66 -2.04 21.58
N THR A 223 1.36 -2.23 21.81
CA THR A 223 0.83 -3.44 22.46
C THR A 223 -0.26 -4.13 21.67
N THR A 224 -0.48 -5.42 21.92
CA THR A 224 -1.55 -6.21 21.31
C THR A 224 -2.89 -5.85 21.95
N VAL A 225 -3.81 -5.27 21.19
CA VAL A 225 -5.18 -4.96 21.66
C VAL A 225 -6.06 -6.21 21.62
N GLY A 226 -5.91 -7.03 20.59
CA GLY A 226 -6.69 -8.25 20.44
C GLY A 226 -6.51 -8.88 19.06
N THR A 227 -7.07 -10.09 18.90
CA THR A 227 -7.12 -10.79 17.61
C THR A 227 -8.55 -11.19 17.30
N VAL A 228 -8.99 -10.91 16.07
CA VAL A 228 -10.35 -11.16 15.57
C VAL A 228 -10.28 -11.83 14.20
N THR A 229 -11.39 -12.40 13.76
CA THR A 229 -11.57 -12.83 12.36
C THR A 229 -12.39 -11.79 11.58
N PRO A 230 -12.26 -11.71 10.24
CA PRO A 230 -13.08 -10.80 9.44
C PRO A 230 -14.59 -11.03 9.58
N ALA A 231 -15.03 -12.24 9.94
CA ALA A 231 -16.43 -12.56 10.16
C ALA A 231 -16.98 -12.01 11.49
N GLU A 232 -16.12 -11.73 12.46
CA GLU A 232 -16.50 -11.28 13.80
C GLU A 232 -16.48 -9.76 13.96
N VAL A 233 -15.93 -9.02 12.99
CA VAL A 233 -15.66 -7.59 13.13
C VAL A 233 -16.13 -6.79 11.92
N THR A 234 -16.68 -5.60 12.17
CA THR A 234 -16.98 -4.64 11.10
C THR A 234 -15.77 -3.74 10.85
N ARG A 235 -15.69 -3.13 9.66
CA ARG A 235 -14.70 -2.09 9.34
C ARG A 235 -14.64 -1.01 10.42
N ARG A 236 -15.81 -0.51 10.85
CA ARG A 236 -15.90 0.50 11.91
C ARG A 236 -15.33 -0.03 13.22
N LYS A 237 -15.70 -1.23 13.65
CA LYS A 237 -15.23 -1.78 14.93
C LYS A 237 -13.71 -2.02 14.92
N LEU A 238 -13.17 -2.49 13.79
CA LEU A 238 -11.74 -2.67 13.63
C LEU A 238 -10.98 -1.33 13.68
N ALA A 239 -11.54 -0.27 13.10
CA ALA A 239 -11.00 1.07 13.22
C ALA A 239 -11.01 1.58 14.66
N GLU A 240 -12.12 1.41 15.40
CA GLU A 240 -12.20 1.76 16.82
C GLU A 240 -11.15 1.01 17.66
N MET A 241 -10.86 -0.25 17.36
CA MET A 241 -9.81 -1.01 18.04
C MET A 241 -8.42 -0.39 17.79
N MET A 242 -8.15 0.08 16.57
CA MET A 242 -6.89 0.73 16.20
C MET A 242 -6.72 2.10 16.88
N VAL A 243 -7.76 2.94 16.88
CA VAL A 243 -7.73 4.31 17.42
C VAL A 243 -7.88 4.30 18.96
N GLY A 244 -8.70 3.40 19.48
CA GLY A 244 -9.04 3.30 20.91
C GLY A 244 -10.17 4.20 21.39
N SER A 245 -10.93 4.79 20.47
CA SER A 245 -12.12 5.58 20.76
C SER A 245 -13.22 5.30 19.74
N ASP A 246 -14.46 5.65 20.08
CA ASP A 246 -15.57 5.59 19.14
C ASP A 246 -15.32 6.53 17.96
N LEU A 247 -15.57 6.04 16.75
CA LEU A 247 -15.52 6.88 15.56
C LEU A 247 -16.75 7.82 15.54
N PRO A 248 -16.55 9.13 15.29
CA PRO A 248 -17.66 10.06 15.15
C PRO A 248 -18.55 9.63 13.98
N GLN A 249 -19.87 9.63 14.18
CA GLN A 249 -20.81 9.48 13.09
C GLN A 249 -21.04 10.87 12.47
N PRO A 250 -20.64 11.10 11.21
CA PRO A 250 -21.02 12.34 10.54
C PRO A 250 -22.54 12.35 10.37
N GLU A 251 -23.21 13.34 10.94
CA GLU A 251 -24.64 13.53 10.72
C GLU A 251 -24.89 13.84 9.23
N PRO A 252 -25.91 13.21 8.59
CA PRO A 252 -26.35 13.61 7.26
C PRO A 252 -26.77 15.07 7.32
N ARG A 253 -26.05 15.94 6.62
CA ARG A 253 -26.36 17.38 6.54
C ARG A 253 -26.81 17.71 5.13
N ALA A 254 -27.90 18.47 5.02
CA ALA A 254 -28.35 18.99 3.74
C ALA A 254 -27.32 19.99 3.21
N THR A 255 -26.72 19.68 2.06
CA THR A 255 -25.87 20.62 1.31
C THR A 255 -26.74 21.42 0.36
N HIS A 256 -26.68 22.74 0.43
CA HIS A 256 -27.36 23.61 -0.52
C HIS A 256 -26.47 23.85 -1.74
N VAL A 257 -26.65 23.05 -2.78
CA VAL A 257 -26.06 23.32 -4.10
C VAL A 257 -26.95 24.33 -4.81
N ILE A 258 -26.39 25.48 -5.18
CA ILE A 258 -27.08 26.52 -5.94
C ILE A 258 -26.91 26.19 -7.43
N ASP A 259 -27.98 26.31 -8.23
CA ASP A 259 -27.94 26.06 -9.68
C ASP A 259 -27.24 27.19 -10.47
N LYS A 260 -26.06 27.59 -10.00
CA LYS A 260 -25.13 28.49 -10.67
C LYS A 260 -23.88 27.70 -10.99
N VAL A 261 -23.61 27.49 -12.28
CA VAL A 261 -22.38 26.85 -12.75
C VAL A 261 -21.19 27.77 -12.50
N ARG A 262 -20.17 27.26 -11.80
CA ARG A 262 -18.92 27.98 -11.52
C ARG A 262 -17.78 27.51 -12.41
N LEU A 263 -17.72 26.21 -12.69
CA LEU A 263 -16.74 25.62 -13.59
C LEU A 263 -17.45 24.65 -14.54
N ASP A 264 -17.24 24.82 -15.84
CA ASP A 264 -17.74 23.92 -16.87
C ASP A 264 -16.57 23.46 -17.74
N VAL A 265 -16.40 22.15 -17.85
CA VAL A 265 -15.32 21.51 -18.60
C VAL A 265 -15.96 20.55 -19.59
N LYS A 266 -15.63 20.70 -20.88
CA LYS A 266 -16.15 19.84 -21.95
C LYS A 266 -15.05 19.32 -22.84
N ASN A 267 -15.06 18.01 -23.04
CA ASN A 267 -14.21 17.26 -23.96
C ASN A 267 -12.72 17.55 -23.76
N LEU A 268 -12.30 17.78 -22.52
CA LEU A 268 -10.93 18.16 -22.20
C LEU A 268 -9.99 16.98 -22.49
N THR A 269 -9.01 17.22 -23.37
CA THR A 269 -7.97 16.24 -23.70
C THR A 269 -6.61 16.87 -23.55
N VAL A 270 -5.70 16.17 -22.87
CA VAL A 270 -4.31 16.57 -22.66
C VAL A 270 -3.41 15.52 -23.29
N THR A 271 -2.60 15.93 -24.25
CA THR A 271 -1.69 15.05 -25.00
C THR A 271 -0.25 15.39 -24.65
N ARG A 272 0.56 14.40 -24.24
CA ARG A 272 1.98 14.60 -23.93
C ARG A 272 2.83 14.66 -25.20
N LEU A 273 4.04 15.20 -25.05
CA LEU A 273 5.14 15.04 -26.02
C LEU A 273 5.33 13.54 -26.30
N GLY A 274 5.02 13.11 -27.52
CA GLY A 274 4.97 11.71 -27.92
C GLY A 274 3.60 11.23 -28.41
N GLY A 275 2.57 12.08 -28.39
CA GLY A 275 1.27 11.82 -29.04
C GLY A 275 0.32 10.91 -28.26
N ARG A 276 0.65 10.57 -27.00
CA ARG A 276 -0.24 9.81 -26.11
C ARG A 276 -1.12 10.76 -25.31
N ASP A 277 -2.42 10.53 -25.36
CA ASP A 277 -3.39 11.21 -24.50
C ASP A 277 -3.26 10.72 -23.05
N VAL A 278 -3.00 11.64 -22.14
CA VAL A 278 -2.89 11.39 -20.69
C VAL A 278 -4.22 11.66 -19.98
N VAL A 279 -4.99 12.60 -20.52
CA VAL A 279 -6.39 12.87 -20.17
C VAL A 279 -7.15 12.87 -21.49
N ARG A 280 -8.28 12.16 -21.59
CA ARG A 280 -9.03 12.01 -22.84
C ARG A 280 -10.51 12.26 -22.64
N ASP A 281 -11.03 13.23 -23.36
CA ASP A 281 -12.46 13.53 -23.49
C ASP A 281 -13.21 13.70 -22.14
N VAL A 282 -12.56 14.36 -21.18
CA VAL A 282 -13.13 14.56 -19.84
C VAL A 282 -14.10 15.75 -19.85
N SER A 283 -15.32 15.51 -19.37
CA SER A 283 -16.35 16.55 -19.23
C SER A 283 -16.99 16.50 -17.84
N PHE A 284 -17.12 17.65 -17.19
CA PHE A 284 -17.83 17.79 -15.91
C PHE A 284 -18.18 19.24 -15.65
N THR A 285 -19.15 19.44 -14.75
CA THR A 285 -19.62 20.76 -14.33
C THR A 285 -19.61 20.80 -12.80
N ILE A 286 -19.15 21.91 -12.22
CA ILE A 286 -19.20 22.15 -10.77
C ILE A 286 -20.04 23.40 -10.52
N ARG A 287 -21.06 23.25 -9.68
CA ARG A 287 -21.96 24.31 -9.27
C ARG A 287 -21.51 25.01 -8.00
N SER A 288 -22.08 26.17 -7.74
CA SER A 288 -21.83 26.97 -6.55
C SER A 288 -22.30 26.20 -5.30
N GLY A 289 -21.40 25.98 -4.35
CA GLY A 289 -21.65 25.15 -3.18
C GLY A 289 -21.52 23.65 -3.41
N GLU A 290 -20.95 23.22 -4.54
CA GLU A 290 -20.66 21.82 -4.85
C GLU A 290 -19.18 21.49 -4.61
N ILE A 291 -18.93 20.27 -4.12
CA ILE A 291 -17.59 19.67 -4.09
C ILE A 291 -17.62 18.47 -5.02
N LEU A 292 -16.87 18.54 -6.13
CA LEU A 292 -16.66 17.41 -7.02
C LEU A 292 -15.34 16.73 -6.65
N GLY A 293 -15.39 15.43 -6.36
CA GLY A 293 -14.21 14.60 -6.16
C GLY A 293 -13.89 13.79 -7.40
N ILE A 294 -12.71 13.99 -7.96
CA ILE A 294 -12.07 13.11 -8.94
C ILE A 294 -11.04 12.29 -8.18
N ALA A 295 -11.01 10.99 -8.40
CA ALA A 295 -10.05 10.10 -7.75
C ALA A 295 -9.44 9.19 -8.81
N GLY A 296 -8.15 8.89 -8.64
CA GLY A 296 -7.43 7.93 -9.47
C GLY A 296 -6.09 7.60 -8.86
N VAL A 297 -5.33 6.71 -9.50
CA VAL A 297 -4.01 6.31 -9.04
C VAL A 297 -2.92 7.16 -9.71
N GLU A 298 -1.76 7.27 -9.07
CA GLU A 298 -0.62 8.03 -9.60
C GLU A 298 -0.32 7.63 -11.05
N GLY A 299 -0.26 8.63 -11.93
CA GLY A 299 -0.05 8.45 -13.37
C GLY A 299 -1.31 8.44 -14.23
N ASN A 300 -2.51 8.49 -13.65
CA ASN A 300 -3.78 8.53 -14.41
C ASN A 300 -4.20 9.95 -14.87
N GLY A 301 -3.27 10.91 -14.92
CA GLY A 301 -3.54 12.23 -15.47
C GLY A 301 -4.15 13.25 -14.50
N GLN A 302 -4.17 13.00 -13.18
CA GLN A 302 -4.70 13.96 -12.19
C GLN A 302 -3.94 15.28 -12.21
N PHE A 303 -2.61 15.18 -12.23
CA PHE A 303 -1.74 16.34 -12.26
C PHE A 303 -1.93 17.09 -13.59
N GLU A 304 -1.94 16.37 -14.70
CA GLU A 304 -2.17 16.91 -16.05
C GLU A 304 -3.52 17.60 -16.17
N LEU A 305 -4.59 17.01 -15.61
CA LEU A 305 -5.92 17.59 -15.54
C LEU A 305 -5.89 18.93 -14.78
N CYS A 306 -5.36 18.94 -13.55
CA CYS A 306 -5.23 20.18 -12.76
C CYS A 306 -4.39 21.24 -13.48
N SER A 307 -3.26 20.82 -14.07
CA SER A 307 -2.35 21.70 -14.78
C SER A 307 -3.01 22.30 -16.03
N ALA A 308 -3.80 21.52 -16.77
CA ALA A 308 -4.58 21.99 -17.92
C ALA A 308 -5.70 22.97 -17.51
N LEU A 309 -6.43 22.71 -16.42
CA LEU A 309 -7.44 23.63 -15.89
C LEU A 309 -6.85 24.98 -15.47
N LEU A 310 -5.62 24.99 -14.98
CA LEU A 310 -4.86 26.20 -14.65
C LEU A 310 -4.23 26.88 -15.88
N GLY A 311 -4.29 26.27 -17.06
CA GLY A 311 -3.67 26.81 -18.28
C GLY A 311 -2.14 26.65 -18.33
N ARG A 312 -1.59 25.68 -17.57
CA ARG A 312 -0.15 25.34 -17.58
C ARG A 312 0.21 24.29 -18.61
N GLU A 313 -0.72 23.40 -18.94
CA GLU A 313 -0.56 22.39 -19.99
C GLU A 313 -1.45 22.72 -21.20
N PRO A 314 -0.95 22.53 -22.44
CA PRO A 314 -1.77 22.58 -23.63
C PRO A 314 -2.88 21.52 -23.56
N SER A 315 -4.09 21.90 -23.92
CA SER A 315 -5.23 20.99 -23.96
C SER A 315 -6.20 21.38 -25.09
N THR A 316 -7.02 20.42 -25.51
CA THR A 316 -8.18 20.66 -26.38
C THR A 316 -9.46 20.52 -25.56
N GLY A 317 -10.59 20.95 -26.12
CA GLY A 317 -11.86 21.05 -25.39
C GLY A 317 -12.13 22.48 -24.92
N THR A 318 -13.09 22.65 -24.01
CA THR A 318 -13.47 23.96 -23.47
C THR A 318 -13.46 23.96 -21.95
N VAL A 319 -12.96 25.07 -21.38
CA VAL A 319 -12.98 25.33 -19.93
C VAL A 319 -13.61 26.71 -19.73
N SER A 320 -14.70 26.78 -18.99
CA SER A 320 -15.39 28.02 -18.65
C SER A 320 -15.47 28.24 -17.15
N ILE A 321 -15.14 29.44 -16.68
CA ILE A 321 -15.24 29.85 -15.27
C ILE A 321 -16.29 30.95 -15.16
N ASP A 322 -17.31 30.75 -14.31
CA ASP A 322 -18.45 31.66 -14.14
C ASP A 322 -19.08 32.07 -15.50
N GLY A 323 -19.12 31.13 -16.46
CA GLY A 323 -19.66 31.34 -17.81
C GLY A 323 -18.71 32.02 -18.81
N LYS A 324 -17.51 32.42 -18.41
CA LYS A 324 -16.47 32.97 -19.29
C LYS A 324 -15.58 31.84 -19.80
N ASP A 325 -15.46 31.70 -21.12
CA ASP A 325 -14.51 30.78 -21.74
C ASP A 325 -13.07 31.25 -21.46
N VAL A 326 -12.27 30.36 -20.87
CA VAL A 326 -10.87 30.59 -20.51
C VAL A 326 -9.94 29.58 -21.18
N SER A 327 -10.42 28.81 -22.16
CA SER A 327 -9.71 27.67 -22.78
C SER A 327 -8.31 28.04 -23.30
N HIS A 328 -8.14 29.27 -23.80
CA HIS A 328 -6.86 29.80 -24.29
C HIS A 328 -6.27 30.91 -23.41
N ALA A 329 -6.87 31.19 -22.25
CA ALA A 329 -6.39 32.20 -21.32
C ALA A 329 -5.14 31.73 -20.59
N SER A 330 -4.24 32.68 -20.32
CA SER A 330 -3.05 32.47 -19.51
C SER A 330 -3.41 32.08 -18.07
N VAL A 331 -2.45 31.49 -17.35
CA VAL A 331 -2.61 31.14 -15.93
C VAL A 331 -3.08 32.34 -15.10
N ARG A 332 -2.53 33.54 -15.38
CA ARG A 332 -2.90 34.76 -14.67
C ARG A 332 -4.35 35.16 -14.93
N GLU A 333 -4.79 35.16 -16.19
CA GLU A 333 -6.16 35.51 -16.56
C GLU A 333 -7.19 34.52 -16.01
N ARG A 334 -6.81 33.24 -15.90
CA ARG A 334 -7.63 32.22 -15.24
C ARG A 334 -7.75 32.51 -13.75
N MET A 335 -6.64 32.81 -13.07
CA MET A 335 -6.65 33.20 -11.65
C MET A 335 -7.49 34.46 -11.41
N ASP A 336 -7.34 35.47 -12.26
CA ASP A 336 -8.14 36.70 -12.22
C ASP A 336 -9.63 36.44 -12.50
N SER A 337 -9.95 35.34 -13.19
CA SER A 337 -11.32 34.86 -13.41
C SER A 337 -11.87 34.02 -12.24
N GLY A 338 -11.08 33.82 -11.17
CA GLY A 338 -11.53 33.26 -9.89
C GLY A 338 -11.13 31.81 -9.60
N ILE A 339 -10.29 31.16 -10.42
CA ILE A 339 -9.75 29.82 -10.11
C ILE A 339 -8.48 29.92 -9.27
N ALA A 340 -8.37 29.08 -8.25
CA ALA A 340 -7.15 28.90 -7.48
C ALA A 340 -6.90 27.41 -7.28
N ALA A 341 -5.63 27.02 -7.13
CA ALA A 341 -5.24 25.65 -6.84
C ALA A 341 -4.19 25.61 -5.73
N ALA A 342 -4.30 24.61 -4.87
CA ALA A 342 -3.30 24.29 -3.86
C ALA A 342 -2.59 22.99 -4.24
N HIS A 343 -1.30 22.87 -3.88
CA HIS A 343 -0.56 21.62 -4.06
C HIS A 343 -1.09 20.53 -3.11
N PRO A 344 -0.91 19.23 -3.44
CA PRO A 344 -1.34 18.15 -2.59
C PRO A 344 -0.63 18.22 -1.24
N THR A 345 -1.41 18.20 -0.17
CA THR A 345 -0.92 18.04 1.20
C THR A 345 -0.52 16.59 1.43
N ARG A 346 0.75 16.25 1.19
CA ARG A 346 1.35 14.98 1.64
C ARG A 346 1.87 15.13 3.07
N GLY A 347 1.67 14.12 3.92
CA GLY A 347 2.29 14.05 5.25
C GLY A 347 1.67 14.92 6.34
N ILE A 348 0.43 15.38 6.19
CA ILE A 348 -0.30 16.08 7.25
C ILE A 348 -0.94 15.07 8.22
N ASP A 349 -0.75 15.29 9.52
CA ASP A 349 -1.37 14.49 10.59
C ASP A 349 -2.90 14.59 10.57
N VAL A 350 -3.59 13.62 11.14
CA VAL A 350 -5.06 13.47 11.14
C VAL A 350 -5.75 14.74 11.68
N GLY A 351 -5.17 15.39 12.69
CA GLY A 351 -5.67 16.66 13.22
C GLY A 351 -5.60 17.82 12.21
N ALA A 352 -4.53 17.89 11.42
CA ALA A 352 -4.40 18.90 10.37
C ALA A 352 -5.33 18.61 9.17
N GLN A 353 -5.57 17.33 8.86
CA GLN A 353 -6.56 16.94 7.84
C GLN A 353 -7.97 17.43 8.20
N ALA A 354 -8.38 17.27 9.47
CA ALA A 354 -9.69 17.73 9.93
C ALA A 354 -9.86 19.25 9.76
N ALA A 355 -8.81 20.03 10.04
CA ALA A 355 -8.84 21.49 9.85
C ALA A 355 -8.96 21.88 8.37
N VAL A 356 -8.21 21.23 7.48
CA VAL A 356 -8.30 21.46 6.02
C VAL A 356 -9.71 21.15 5.50
N TRP A 357 -10.29 20.04 5.94
CA TRP A 357 -11.66 19.68 5.58
C TRP A 357 -12.68 20.73 6.04
N GLU A 358 -12.48 21.32 7.22
CA GLU A 358 -13.38 22.34 7.74
C GLU A 358 -13.31 23.64 6.93
N GLU A 359 -12.13 24.06 6.52
CA GLU A 359 -11.96 25.23 5.66
C GLU A 359 -12.55 25.01 4.25
N ILE A 360 -12.36 23.82 3.67
CA ILE A 360 -12.99 23.45 2.39
C ILE A 360 -14.52 23.52 2.51
N ARG A 361 -15.09 23.06 3.63
CA ARG A 361 -16.53 23.14 3.88
C ARG A 361 -17.01 24.57 4.02
N LYS A 362 -16.31 25.42 4.78
CA LYS A 362 -16.65 26.85 4.91
C LYS A 362 -16.62 27.55 3.56
N ALA A 363 -15.62 27.27 2.73
CA ALA A 363 -15.52 27.84 1.39
C ALA A 363 -16.70 27.39 0.50
N ARG A 364 -17.03 26.10 0.52
CA ARG A 364 -18.22 25.56 -0.16
C ARG A 364 -19.50 26.26 0.33
N ASP A 365 -19.68 26.39 1.65
CA ASP A 365 -20.88 27.00 2.24
C ASP A 365 -20.99 28.49 1.92
N ALA A 366 -19.85 29.16 1.67
CA ALA A 366 -19.79 30.51 1.12
C ALA A 366 -20.07 30.58 -0.40
N GLY A 367 -20.41 29.45 -1.03
CA GLY A 367 -20.78 29.33 -2.44
C GLY A 367 -19.62 29.02 -3.38
N MET A 368 -18.43 28.70 -2.88
CA MET A 368 -17.31 28.26 -3.72
C MET A 368 -17.62 26.90 -4.36
N ALA A 369 -17.17 26.71 -5.60
CA ALA A 369 -17.10 25.40 -6.23
C ALA A 369 -15.73 24.80 -5.96
N VAL A 370 -15.68 23.57 -5.45
CA VAL A 370 -14.42 22.92 -5.09
C VAL A 370 -14.23 21.68 -5.96
N LEU A 371 -13.08 21.61 -6.61
CA LEU A 371 -12.60 20.40 -7.27
C LEU A 371 -11.53 19.75 -6.39
N LEU A 372 -11.77 18.52 -5.94
CA LEU A 372 -10.78 17.67 -5.27
C LEU A 372 -10.30 16.63 -6.28
N VAL A 373 -8.99 16.48 -6.47
CA VAL A 373 -8.39 15.55 -7.44
C VAL A 373 -7.39 14.63 -6.75
#